data_AF-A0A7Y8HIS2-F1
#
_entry.id   AF-A0A7Y8HIS2-F1
#
_cell.length_a   1.000
_cell.length_b   1.000
_cell.length_c   1.000
_cell.angle_alpha   90.00
_cell.angle_beta   90.00
_cell.angle_gamma   90.00
#
_symmetry.space_group_name_H-M   'P 1'
#
loop_
_entity.id
_entity.type
_entity.pdbx_description
1 polymer ?
#
loop_
_entity_poly.entity_id
_entity_poly.type
_entity_poly.pdbx_seq_one_letter_code
_entity_poly.pdbx_strand_id
1 'polypeptide(L)'
;MEKLIRCTQCNKVTPRYSGYGDFGETSSLPGVEWSSEDLDEQKAFYRDHGGHLLEEVSIDPETIFSNKPPHEPSRVTYMKASNGKDRFLVRRFKPGVSRPASYEIIPEQPPPWEDSAP
;
A
#
# COMPACT_ATOMS: atom_id res chain seq x y z
N MET A 1 11.98 6.30 3.10
CA MET A 1 11.51 5.12 2.33
C MET A 1 10.19 4.68 2.92
N GLU A 2 9.14 4.66 2.10
CA GLU A 2 7.81 4.26 2.53
C GLU A 2 7.72 2.72 2.63
N LYS A 3 7.04 2.24 3.67
CA LYS A 3 6.91 0.80 3.97
C LYS A 3 5.45 0.42 4.11
N LEU A 4 5.10 -0.75 3.56
CA LEU A 4 3.83 -1.41 3.78
C LEU A 4 4.07 -2.72 4.52
N ILE A 5 3.05 -3.17 5.24
CA ILE A 5 2.99 -4.49 5.84
C ILE A 5 2.07 -5.33 4.98
N ARG A 6 2.59 -6.44 4.46
CA ARG A 6 1.83 -7.44 3.73
C ARG A 6 1.58 -8.64 4.63
N CYS A 7 0.36 -9.12 4.68
CA CYS A 7 0.08 -10.46 5.19
C CYS A 7 0.23 -11.45 4.03
N THR A 8 1.14 -12.42 4.13
CA THR A 8 1.32 -13.43 3.08
C THR A 8 0.13 -14.37 2.97
N GLN A 9 -0.52 -14.68 4.10
CA GLN A 9 -1.66 -15.61 4.15
C GLN A 9 -2.94 -15.03 3.54
N CYS A 10 -3.24 -13.75 3.81
CA CYS A 10 -4.44 -13.09 3.26
C CYS A 10 -4.17 -12.32 1.97
N ASN A 11 -2.90 -12.17 1.59
CA ASN A 11 -2.42 -11.30 0.52
C ASN A 11 -2.93 -9.85 0.61
N LYS A 12 -3.21 -9.38 1.83
CA LYS A 12 -3.65 -8.02 2.11
C LYS A 12 -2.45 -7.16 2.52
N VAL A 13 -2.54 -5.87 2.24
CA VAL A 13 -1.53 -4.88 2.61
C VAL A 13 -2.13 -3.75 3.43
N THR A 14 -1.37 -3.28 4.41
CA THR A 14 -1.65 -2.06 5.15
C THR A 14 -0.42 -1.16 5.11
N PRO A 15 -0.57 0.16 5.01
CA PRO A 15 0.55 1.07 5.24
C PRO A 15 1.10 0.91 6.65
N ARG A 16 2.42 1.01 6.79
CA ARG A 16 3.08 1.12 8.09
C ARG A 16 3.08 2.59 8.50
N TYR A 17 2.21 2.94 9.44
CA TYR A 17 2.14 4.29 9.99
C TYR A 17 3.21 4.42 11.08
N SER A 18 4.36 5.01 10.76
CA SER A 18 5.32 5.46 11.76
C SER A 18 5.09 6.96 12.02
N GLY A 19 4.82 7.36 13.27
CA GLY A 19 4.88 8.77 13.69
C GLY A 19 3.56 9.54 13.73
N TYR A 20 2.47 8.96 14.23
CA TYR A 20 1.31 9.79 14.61
C TYR A 20 1.66 10.64 15.83
N GLY A 21 1.62 11.98 15.68
CA GLY A 21 1.90 12.94 16.76
C GLY A 21 3.36 13.40 16.87
N ASP A 22 4.26 12.91 16.02
CA ASP A 22 5.62 13.44 15.90
C ASP A 22 5.68 14.33 14.66
N PHE A 23 5.68 15.65 14.87
CA PHE A 23 5.90 16.64 13.81
C PHE A 23 7.37 16.65 13.32
N GLY A 24 8.16 15.61 13.60
CA GLY A 24 9.47 15.36 13.02
C GLY A 24 9.33 14.50 11.78
N GLU A 25 9.51 15.12 10.61
CA GLU A 25 9.75 14.45 9.31
C GLU A 25 9.00 13.12 9.12
N THR A 26 7.67 13.16 9.22
CA THR A 26 6.88 11.98 8.86
C THR A 26 7.18 11.66 7.40
N SER A 27 7.67 10.44 7.15
CA SER A 27 7.66 9.82 5.82
C SER A 27 6.22 9.49 5.40
N SER A 28 5.34 10.48 5.49
CA SER A 28 4.00 10.42 4.94
C SER A 28 4.16 10.36 3.43
N LEU A 29 3.45 9.44 2.78
CA LEU A 29 3.37 9.39 1.32
C LEU A 29 3.14 10.83 0.81
N PRO A 30 3.83 11.30 -0.25
CA PRO A 30 3.70 12.67 -0.71
C PRO A 30 2.22 13.01 -0.97
N GLY A 31 1.69 13.98 -0.20
CA GLY A 31 0.30 14.45 -0.29
C GLY A 31 -0.72 13.71 0.58
N VAL A 32 -0.33 13.11 1.72
CA VAL A 32 -1.28 12.42 2.60
C VAL A 32 -1.25 12.95 4.04
N GLU A 33 -2.33 13.65 4.42
CA GLU A 33 -2.73 13.84 5.81
C GLU A 33 -3.56 12.61 6.25
N TRP A 34 -3.19 12.02 7.40
CA TRP A 34 -3.81 10.81 7.94
C TRP A 34 -4.97 11.16 8.87
N SER A 35 -6.10 10.47 8.72
CA SER A 35 -7.25 10.62 9.60
C SER A 35 -7.18 9.62 10.76
N SER A 36 -7.93 9.88 11.85
CA SER A 36 -8.07 8.90 12.93
C SER A 36 -8.62 7.55 12.46
N GLU A 37 -9.46 7.57 11.43
CA GLU A 37 -10.00 6.37 10.78
C GLU A 37 -8.91 5.48 10.16
N ASP A 38 -7.89 6.07 9.53
CA ASP A 38 -6.75 5.32 8.95
C ASP A 38 -6.03 4.50 10.04
N LEU A 39 -5.83 5.08 11.23
CA LEU A 39 -5.19 4.39 12.35
C LEU A 39 -6.04 3.25 12.92
N ASP A 40 -7.36 3.46 13.04
CA ASP A 40 -8.28 2.43 13.50
C ASP A 40 -8.32 1.24 12.53
N GLU A 41 -8.28 1.50 11.22
CA GLU A 41 -8.16 0.44 10.20
C GLU A 41 -6.86 -0.36 10.32
N GLN A 42 -5.72 0.30 10.58
CA GLN A 42 -4.47 -0.41 10.81
C GLN A 42 -4.49 -1.24 12.11
N LYS A 43 -5.03 -0.70 13.20
CA LYS A 43 -5.18 -1.47 14.44
C LYS A 43 -6.09 -2.69 14.23
N ALA A 44 -7.19 -2.51 13.49
CA ALA A 44 -8.06 -3.60 13.10
C ALA A 44 -7.32 -4.63 12.24
N PHE A 45 -6.47 -4.20 11.30
CA PHE A 45 -5.63 -5.08 10.50
C PHE A 45 -4.71 -5.93 11.37
N TYR A 46 -3.95 -5.33 12.28
CA TYR A 46 -3.05 -6.09 13.17
C TYR A 46 -3.81 -7.03 14.11
N ARG A 47 -5.00 -6.64 14.56
CA ARG A 47 -5.86 -7.51 15.38
C ARG A 47 -6.36 -8.71 14.60
N ASP A 48 -6.85 -8.49 13.37
CA ASP A 48 -7.36 -9.55 12.49
C ASP A 48 -6.25 -10.50 12.01
N HIS A 49 -5.03 -9.99 11.88
CA HIS A 49 -3.87 -10.72 11.39
C HIS A 49 -2.86 -11.06 12.50
N GLY A 50 -3.28 -11.03 13.78
CA GLY A 50 -2.41 -11.20 14.97
C GLY A 50 -1.74 -12.57 15.12
N GLY A 51 -2.04 -13.52 14.23
CA GLY A 51 -1.37 -14.82 14.12
C GLY A 51 -0.87 -15.13 12.72
N HIS A 52 -0.91 -14.16 11.81
CA HIS A 52 -0.47 -14.36 10.43
C HIS A 52 0.98 -13.96 10.22
N LEU A 53 1.61 -14.54 9.20
CA LEU A 53 2.95 -14.11 8.78
C LEU A 53 2.86 -12.76 8.06
N LEU A 54 3.29 -11.72 8.76
CA LEU A 54 3.40 -10.36 8.25
C LEU A 54 4.83 -10.11 7.78
N GLU A 55 4.97 -9.59 6.56
CA GLU A 55 6.24 -9.17 5.98
C GLU A 55 6.24 -7.68 5.67
N GLU A 56 7.41 -7.06 5.75
CA GLU A 56 7.59 -5.67 5.34
C GLU A 56 7.94 -5.61 3.86
N VAL A 57 7.21 -4.81 3.10
CA VAL A 57 7.55 -4.48 1.71
C VAL A 57 7.85 -2.97 1.62
N SER A 58 8.96 -2.63 0.98
CA SER A 58 9.37 -1.25 0.75
C SER A 58 8.89 -0.79 -0.61
N ILE A 59 8.28 0.40 -0.68
CA ILE A 59 7.86 1.00 -1.93
C ILE A 59 9.05 1.64 -2.62
N ASP A 60 9.17 1.44 -3.93
CA ASP A 60 10.10 2.15 -4.77
C ASP A 60 9.47 3.48 -5.24
N PRO A 61 9.96 4.65 -4.77
CA PRO A 61 9.34 5.94 -5.03
C PRO A 61 9.42 6.37 -6.50
N GLU A 62 10.40 5.84 -7.27
CA GLU A 62 10.57 6.15 -8.69
C GLU A 62 9.52 5.43 -9.56
N THR A 63 8.85 4.42 -9.00
CA THR A 63 7.84 3.61 -9.70
C THR A 63 6.40 4.03 -9.43
N ILE A 64 6.20 5.18 -8.76
CA ILE A 64 4.87 5.68 -8.42
C ILE A 64 4.22 6.31 -9.65
N PHE A 65 3.14 5.70 -10.12
CA PHE A 65 2.34 6.20 -11.25
C PHE A 65 0.90 6.45 -10.82
N SER A 66 0.31 7.58 -11.18
CA SER A 66 -1.09 7.90 -10.84
C SER A 66 -1.91 8.14 -12.10
N ASN A 67 -3.17 7.70 -12.07
CA ASN A 67 -4.09 7.92 -13.19
C ASN A 67 -4.59 9.38 -13.31
N LYS A 68 -4.33 10.20 -12.28
CA LYS A 68 -4.74 11.60 -12.19
C LYS A 68 -3.61 12.47 -11.66
N PRO A 69 -3.69 13.80 -11.86
CA PRO A 69 -2.68 14.73 -11.39
C PRO A 69 -2.44 14.68 -9.87
N PRO A 70 -1.28 15.17 -9.40
CA PRO A 70 -0.93 15.22 -7.98
C PRO A 70 -1.92 16.00 -7.10
N HIS A 71 -2.61 16.99 -7.67
CA HIS A 71 -3.60 17.81 -6.97
C HIS A 71 -4.97 17.14 -6.85
N GLU A 72 -5.22 16.05 -7.58
CA GLU A 72 -6.48 15.34 -7.47
C GLU A 72 -6.43 14.35 -6.29
N PRO A 73 -7.22 14.57 -5.23
CA PRO A 73 -7.19 13.70 -4.05
C PRO A 73 -7.86 12.35 -4.32
N SER A 74 -8.84 12.33 -5.23
CA SER A 74 -9.56 11.12 -5.64
C SER A 74 -8.84 10.46 -6.82
N ARG A 75 -7.86 9.61 -6.53
CA ARG A 75 -7.02 8.98 -7.56
C ARG A 75 -6.65 7.54 -7.23
N VAL A 76 -6.30 6.83 -8.29
CA VAL A 76 -5.66 5.51 -8.24
C VAL A 76 -4.16 5.72 -8.47
N THR A 77 -3.35 5.21 -7.56
CA THR A 77 -1.89 5.26 -7.64
C THR A 77 -1.36 3.82 -7.64
N TYR A 78 -0.49 3.51 -8.58
CA TYR A 78 0.23 2.24 -8.67
C TYR A 78 1.66 2.45 -8.21
N MET A 79 2.19 1.49 -7.47
CA MET A 79 3.51 1.57 -6.84
C MET A 79 4.13 0.18 -6.89
N LYS A 80 5.41 0.06 -7.25
CA LYS A 80 6.11 -1.21 -7.05
C LYS A 80 6.62 -1.27 -5.62
N ALA A 81 6.42 -2.42 -4.98
CA ALA A 81 6.95 -2.71 -3.66
C ALA A 81 7.81 -3.98 -3.71
N SER A 82 8.79 -4.11 -2.82
CA SER A 82 9.62 -5.31 -2.72
C SER A 82 9.93 -5.66 -1.27
N ASN A 83 9.95 -6.96 -0.95
CA ASN A 83 10.46 -7.50 0.31
C ASN A 83 11.98 -7.83 0.23
N GLY A 84 12.66 -7.45 -0.87
CA GLY A 84 14.05 -7.78 -1.17
C GLY A 84 14.25 -9.11 -1.92
N LYS A 85 13.22 -9.96 -2.02
CA LYS A 85 13.23 -11.22 -2.79
C LYS A 85 12.28 -11.16 -3.98
N ASP A 86 11.05 -10.77 -3.71
CA ASP A 86 9.93 -10.66 -4.62
C ASP A 86 9.60 -9.18 -4.89
N ARG A 87 8.89 -8.95 -5.99
CA ARG A 87 8.36 -7.65 -6.38
C ARG A 87 6.85 -7.75 -6.48
N PHE A 88 6.17 -6.71 -6.04
CA PHE A 88 4.72 -6.65 -5.99
C PHE A 88 4.24 -5.35 -6.61
N LEU A 89 3.15 -5.41 -7.38
CA LEU A 89 2.46 -4.20 -7.81
C LEU A 89 1.36 -3.89 -6.81
N VAL A 90 1.46 -2.74 -6.15
CA VAL A 90 0.47 -2.27 -5.19
C VAL A 90 -0.38 -1.18 -5.81
N ARG A 91 -1.69 -1.37 -5.77
CA ARG A 91 -2.69 -0.39 -6.16
C ARG A 91 -3.23 0.28 -4.91
N ARG A 92 -3.04 1.60 -4.83
CA ARG A 92 -3.65 2.48 -3.84
C ARG A 92 -4.84 3.19 -4.46
N PHE A 93 -5.99 3.11 -3.83
CA PHE A 93 -7.18 3.85 -4.22
C PHE A 93 -7.60 4.79 -3.10
N LYS A 94 -7.63 6.09 -3.38
CA LYS A 94 -8.21 7.09 -2.47
C LYS A 94 -9.51 7.60 -3.09
N PRO A 95 -10.69 7.30 -2.51
CA PRO A 95 -11.96 7.72 -3.10
C PRO A 95 -12.21 9.23 -2.95
N GLY A 96 -11.63 9.89 -1.93
CA GLY A 96 -11.76 11.33 -1.71
C GLY A 96 -10.92 11.80 -0.52
N VAL A 97 -10.97 13.10 -0.21
CA VAL A 97 -10.19 13.71 0.89
C VAL A 97 -10.62 13.14 2.25
N SER A 98 -11.93 13.01 2.46
CA SER A 98 -12.55 12.62 3.72
C SER A 98 -12.75 11.11 3.89
N ARG A 99 -12.04 10.30 3.10
CA ARG A 99 -12.12 8.83 3.18
C ARG A 99 -10.72 8.23 3.16
N PRO A 100 -10.48 7.15 3.92
CA PRO A 100 -9.18 6.48 3.96
C PRO A 100 -8.83 5.89 2.59
N ALA A 101 -7.53 5.69 2.38
CA ALA A 101 -7.03 5.05 1.17
C ALA A 101 -6.99 3.53 1.35
N SER A 102 -7.48 2.80 0.36
CA SER A 102 -7.39 1.34 0.32
C SER A 102 -6.17 0.89 -0.48
N TYR A 103 -5.56 -0.22 -0.07
CA TYR A 103 -4.37 -0.78 -0.69
C TYR A 103 -4.62 -2.24 -1.08
N GLU A 104 -4.21 -2.60 -2.29
CA GLU A 104 -4.41 -3.93 -2.86
C GLU A 104 -3.13 -4.38 -3.57
N ILE A 105 -2.75 -5.64 -3.39
CA ILE A 105 -1.70 -6.25 -4.22
C ILE A 105 -2.37 -6.77 -5.48
N ILE A 106 -1.90 -6.31 -6.62
CA ILE A 106 -2.25 -6.89 -7.90
C ILE A 106 -1.38 -8.15 -8.03
N PRO A 107 -1.95 -9.36 -8.01
CA PRO A 107 -1.18 -10.54 -8.34
C PRO A 107 -0.62 -10.34 -9.74
N GLU A 108 0.67 -10.64 -9.95
CA GLU A 108 1.22 -10.71 -11.30
C GLU A 108 0.42 -11.78 -12.03
N GLN A 109 -0.56 -11.38 -12.84
CA GLN A 109 -1.10 -12.29 -13.83
C GLN A 109 0.08 -12.53 -14.79
N PRO A 110 0.49 -13.79 -15.02
CA PRO A 110 1.22 -14.05 -16.25
C PRO A 110 0.35 -13.48 -17.37
N PRO A 111 0.94 -12.76 -18.35
CA PRO A 111 0.16 -12.24 -19.44
C PRO A 111 -0.65 -13.39 -20.08
N PRO A 112 -1.86 -13.11 -20.59
CA PRO A 112 -2.83 -14.15 -20.97
C PRO A 112 -2.37 -15.09 -22.11
N TRP A 113 -1.16 -14.90 -22.65
CA TRP A 113 -0.53 -15.75 -23.65
C TRP A 113 0.51 -16.74 -23.08
N GLU A 114 0.84 -16.69 -21.79
CA GLU A 114 1.80 -17.62 -21.16
C GLU A 114 1.17 -18.93 -20.66
N ASP A 115 -0.15 -19.07 -20.71
CA ASP A 115 -0.88 -20.34 -20.49
C ASP A 115 -0.87 -21.27 -21.73
N SER A 116 -0.10 -20.91 -22.75
CA SER A 116 0.07 -21.68 -23.99
C SER A 116 1.52 -22.10 -24.19
N ALA A 117 2.08 -22.86 -23.25
CA ALA A 117 3.26 -23.66 -23.49
C ALA A 117 2.89 -25.15 -23.31
N PRO A 118 3.02 -25.99 -24.35
CA PRO A 118 2.75 -27.42 -24.29
C PRO A 118 3.77 -28.19 -23.45
#